data_AF-A0A376CWN4-F1
#
_entry.id   AF-A0A376CWN4-F1
#
_cell.length_a   1.000
_cell.length_b   1.000
_cell.length_c   1.000
_cell.angle_alpha   90.00
_cell.angle_beta   90.00
_cell.angle_gamma   90.00
#
_symmetry.space_group_name_H-M   'P 1'
#
loop_
_entity.id
_entity.type
_entity.pdbx_description
1 polymer ?
#
loop_
_entity_poly.entity_id
_entity_poly.type
_entity_poly.pdbx_seq_one_letter_code
_entity_poly.pdbx_strand_id
1 'polypeptide(L)'
;MALRLVNTVATASGEGWSAKKTGQVAFLRFWGFTGRSIQLPAAFAPMESHSLPYRFGAIDVRPGGSVSIITGDYLGSVYATVSYPIA
;
A
#
# COMPACT_ATOMS: atom_id res chain seq x y z
N MET A 1 27.40 -14.10 -22.41
CA MET A 1 26.33 -14.45 -21.46
C MET A 1 25.66 -13.16 -21.00
N ALA A 2 24.41 -12.93 -21.38
CA ALA A 2 23.66 -11.75 -20.93
C ALA A 2 23.01 -12.07 -19.58
N LEU A 3 23.34 -11.30 -18.54
CA LEU A 3 22.63 -11.34 -17.26
C LEU A 3 21.19 -10.87 -17.50
N ARG A 4 20.24 -11.80 -17.43
CA ARG A 4 18.81 -11.51 -17.45
C ARG A 4 18.51 -10.71 -16.19
N LEU A 5 18.11 -9.44 -16.34
CA LEU A 5 17.57 -8.62 -15.26
C LEU A 5 16.44 -9.42 -14.60
N VAL A 6 16.71 -9.92 -13.40
CA VAL A 6 15.70 -10.49 -12.52
C VAL A 6 14.71 -9.36 -12.28
N ASN A 7 13.43 -9.56 -12.64
CA ASN A 7 12.36 -8.59 -12.43
C ASN A 7 12.54 -7.93 -11.07
N THR A 8 12.96 -6.68 -11.05
CA THR A 8 13.13 -5.91 -9.83
C THR A 8 11.74 -5.63 -9.29
N VAL A 9 11.29 -6.48 -8.37
CA VAL A 9 10.07 -6.27 -7.61
C VAL A 9 10.26 -4.94 -6.89
N ALA A 10 9.58 -3.89 -7.33
CA ALA A 10 9.63 -2.63 -6.64
C ALA A 10 9.03 -2.83 -5.24
N THR A 11 9.82 -2.56 -4.22
CA THR A 11 9.41 -2.64 -2.82
C THR A 11 9.63 -1.30 -2.14
N ALA A 12 8.67 -0.86 -1.34
CA ALA A 12 8.79 0.27 -0.43
C ALA A 12 8.35 -0.16 0.97
N SER A 13 8.92 0.43 2.01
CA SER A 13 8.57 0.08 3.39
C SER A 13 8.84 1.22 4.36
N GLY A 14 8.15 1.18 5.48
CA GLY A 14 8.42 2.00 6.64
C GLY A 14 8.08 1.24 7.91
N GLU A 15 8.02 1.94 9.03
CA GLU A 15 7.67 1.33 10.31
C GLU A 15 6.26 0.72 10.25
N GLY A 16 6.13 -0.59 10.44
CA GLY A 16 4.85 -1.29 10.47
C GLY A 16 4.13 -1.46 9.12
N TRP A 17 4.74 -1.11 7.97
CA TRP A 17 4.12 -1.28 6.64
C TRP A 17 5.12 -1.56 5.50
N SER A 18 4.62 -2.22 4.44
CA SER A 18 5.36 -2.43 3.18
C SER A 18 4.43 -2.44 1.98
N ALA A 19 4.91 -1.91 0.85
CA ALA A 19 4.30 -2.03 -0.47
C ALA A 19 5.18 -2.90 -1.39
N LYS A 20 4.56 -3.77 -2.18
CA LYS A 20 5.22 -4.58 -3.22
C LYS A 20 4.45 -4.48 -4.51
N LYS A 21 5.14 -4.28 -5.63
CA LYS A 21 4.54 -4.24 -6.97
C LYS A 21 4.79 -5.55 -7.69
N THR A 22 3.75 -6.12 -8.29
CA THR A 22 3.86 -7.29 -9.16
C THR A 22 3.03 -7.06 -10.41
N GLY A 23 3.71 -6.81 -11.54
CA GLY A 23 3.05 -6.36 -12.76
C GLY A 23 2.36 -5.02 -12.55
N GLN A 24 1.05 -4.97 -12.80
CA GLN A 24 0.20 -3.78 -12.67
C GLN A 24 -0.63 -3.75 -11.37
N VAL A 25 -0.23 -4.53 -10.37
CA VAL A 25 -0.89 -4.58 -9.06
C VAL A 25 0.11 -4.23 -7.98
N ALA A 26 -0.30 -3.35 -7.06
CA ALA A 26 0.41 -3.09 -5.82
C ALA A 26 -0.27 -3.83 -4.66
N PHE A 27 0.56 -4.41 -3.79
CA PHE A 27 0.15 -5.04 -2.54
C PHE A 27 0.68 -4.21 -1.39
N LEU A 28 -0.20 -3.75 -0.51
CA LEU A 28 0.12 -2.96 0.65
C LEU A 28 -0.21 -3.77 1.91
N ARG A 29 0.79 -3.97 2.77
CA ARG A 29 0.68 -4.73 4.01
C ARG A 29 1.01 -3.86 5.20
N PHE A 30 0.22 -4.00 6.26
CA PHE A 30 0.42 -3.39 7.57
C PHE A 30 0.53 -4.49 8.64
N TRP A 31 1.48 -4.34 9.57
CA TRP A 31 1.70 -5.30 10.68
C TRP A 31 1.92 -4.57 12.01
N GLY A 32 0.89 -3.86 12.48
CA GLY A 32 0.99 -3.10 13.72
C GLY A 32 1.33 -1.63 13.48
N PHE A 33 0.93 -1.09 12.32
CA PHE A 33 1.09 0.33 12.01
C PHE A 33 0.16 1.19 12.87
N THR A 34 0.72 2.18 13.54
CA THR A 34 -0.03 3.08 14.46
C THR A 34 -0.39 4.41 13.82
N GLY A 35 0.22 4.76 12.68
CA GLY A 35 -0.10 5.98 11.94
C GLY A 35 -1.46 5.92 11.26
N ARG A 36 -1.90 7.06 10.72
CA ARG A 36 -3.17 7.21 9.98
C ARG A 36 -2.99 7.54 8.51
N SER A 37 -1.76 7.78 8.08
CA SER A 37 -1.44 8.03 6.69
C SER A 37 0.01 7.63 6.40
N ILE A 38 0.26 7.29 5.14
CA ILE A 38 1.61 7.11 4.59
C ILE A 38 1.67 7.73 3.20
N GLN A 39 2.88 8.00 2.74
CA GLN A 39 3.14 8.43 1.36
C GLN A 39 3.91 7.33 0.64
N LEU A 40 3.33 6.79 -0.43
CA LEU A 40 3.97 5.81 -1.27
C LEU A 40 4.78 6.48 -2.39
N PRO A 41 5.87 5.85 -2.86
CA PRO A 41 6.58 6.29 -4.05
C PRO A 41 5.68 6.24 -5.29
N ALA A 42 5.98 7.08 -6.29
CA ALA A 42 5.22 7.18 -7.54
C ALA A 42 5.00 5.84 -8.25
N ALA A 43 5.93 4.87 -8.11
CA ALA A 43 5.81 3.54 -8.70
C ALA A 43 4.63 2.70 -8.18
N PHE A 44 4.02 3.09 -7.05
CA PHE A 44 2.87 2.43 -6.41
C PHE A 44 1.61 3.29 -6.41
N ALA A 45 1.64 4.47 -7.03
CA ALA A 45 0.48 5.34 -7.10
C ALA A 45 -0.53 4.79 -8.12
N PRO A 46 -1.82 4.65 -7.75
CA PRO A 46 -2.85 4.27 -8.70
C PRO A 46 -3.21 5.42 -9.64
N MET A 47 -3.83 5.10 -10.78
CA MET A 47 -4.39 6.12 -11.68
C MET A 47 -5.67 6.74 -11.11
N GLU A 48 -6.42 5.98 -10.32
CA GLU A 48 -7.68 6.39 -9.71
C GLU A 48 -7.64 6.17 -8.20
N SER A 49 -8.58 6.77 -7.47
CA SER A 49 -8.67 6.55 -6.02
C SER A 49 -9.31 5.20 -5.73
N HIS A 50 -8.76 4.45 -4.79
CA HIS A 50 -9.31 3.19 -4.29
C HIS A 50 -9.59 3.28 -2.81
N SER A 51 -10.77 2.83 -2.38
CA SER A 51 -11.08 2.62 -0.96
C SER A 51 -11.20 1.13 -0.70
N LEU A 52 -10.27 0.60 0.09
CA LEU A 52 -10.09 -0.83 0.30
C LEU A 52 -10.57 -1.19 1.71
N PRO A 53 -11.69 -1.91 1.87
CA PRO A 53 -12.21 -2.25 3.18
C PRO A 53 -11.23 -3.18 3.92
N TYR A 54 -11.13 -2.99 5.22
CA TYR A 54 -10.46 -3.92 6.12
C TYR A 54 -11.26 -4.02 7.42
N ARG A 55 -10.81 -4.86 8.36
CA ARG A 55 -11.57 -5.24 9.57
C ARG A 55 -12.21 -4.10 10.36
N PHE A 56 -11.55 -2.95 10.45
CA PHE A 56 -11.97 -1.83 11.32
C PHE A 56 -12.29 -0.54 10.53
N GLY A 57 -12.41 -0.60 9.20
CA GLY A 57 -12.72 0.57 8.38
C GLY A 57 -12.25 0.41 6.94
N ALA A 58 -11.60 1.44 6.39
CA ALA A 58 -11.10 1.44 5.02
C ALA A 58 -9.68 2.00 4.90
N ILE A 59 -8.96 1.59 3.87
CA ILE A 59 -7.67 2.12 3.47
C ILE A 59 -7.86 2.78 2.11
N ASP A 60 -7.79 4.11 2.11
CA ASP A 60 -7.89 4.91 0.90
C ASP A 60 -6.51 5.08 0.29
N VAL A 61 -6.35 4.74 -0.99
CA VAL A 61 -5.15 4.98 -1.78
C VAL A 61 -5.52 5.94 -2.90
N ARG A 62 -4.86 7.09 -2.96
CA ARG A 62 -5.18 8.15 -3.92
C ARG A 62 -4.13 8.27 -5.02
N PRO A 63 -4.49 8.84 -6.19
CA PRO A 63 -3.54 9.28 -7.18
C PRO A 63 -2.45 10.15 -6.53
N GLY A 64 -1.19 9.94 -6.94
CA GLY A 64 -0.03 10.56 -6.28
C GLY A 64 0.50 9.79 -5.06
N GLY A 65 -0.08 8.64 -4.70
CA GLY A 65 0.49 7.70 -3.73
C GLY A 65 0.19 8.02 -2.26
N SER A 66 -0.68 9.01 -2.00
CA SER A 66 -1.15 9.28 -0.63
C SER A 66 -2.07 8.16 -0.17
N VAL A 67 -1.82 7.64 1.02
CA VAL A 67 -2.64 6.61 1.65
C VAL A 67 -3.21 7.15 2.95
N SER A 68 -4.51 6.97 3.18
CA SER A 68 -5.18 7.30 4.43
C SER A 68 -5.84 6.06 5.01
N ILE A 69 -5.76 5.90 6.33
CA ILE A 69 -6.32 4.76 7.04
C ILE A 69 -7.45 5.26 7.91
N ILE A 70 -8.67 4.88 7.54
CA ILE A 70 -9.91 5.22 8.22
C ILE A 70 -10.24 4.07 9.16
N THR A 71 -10.31 4.36 10.46
CA THR A 71 -10.46 3.33 11.50
C THR A 71 -11.68 3.54 12.39
N GLY A 72 -12.50 4.56 12.11
CA GLY A 72 -13.60 4.96 12.99
C GLY A 72 -13.11 5.18 14.42
N ASP A 73 -13.79 4.57 15.39
CA ASP A 73 -13.42 4.64 16.82
C ASP A 73 -12.27 3.70 17.22
N TYR A 74 -11.74 2.90 16.29
CA TYR A 74 -10.65 1.98 16.59
C TYR A 74 -9.31 2.71 16.71
N LEU A 75 -8.76 2.72 17.93
CA LEU A 75 -7.49 3.37 18.26
C LEU A 75 -6.27 2.42 18.23
N GLY A 76 -6.48 1.13 17.98
CA GLY A 76 -5.39 0.15 17.94
C GLY A 76 -4.59 0.17 16.64
N SER A 77 -3.54 -0.66 16.60
CA SER A 77 -2.65 -0.76 15.44
C SER A 77 -3.32 -1.47 14.26
N VAL A 78 -2.97 -1.06 13.05
CA VAL A 78 -3.51 -1.58 11.81
C VAL A 78 -2.78 -2.86 11.40
N TYR A 79 -3.55 -3.92 11.20
CA TYR A 79 -3.12 -5.19 10.63
C TYR A 79 -4.01 -5.49 9.42
N ALA A 80 -3.47 -5.28 8.23
CA ALA A 80 -4.22 -5.42 6.99
C ALA A 80 -3.30 -5.80 5.84
N THR A 81 -3.84 -6.49 4.84
CA THR A 81 -3.19 -6.66 3.53
C THR A 81 -4.22 -6.35 2.48
N VAL A 82 -3.93 -5.38 1.63
CA VAL A 82 -4.82 -4.90 0.57
C VAL A 82 -4.06 -4.84 -0.75
N SER A 83 -4.78 -4.94 -1.85
CA SER A 83 -4.21 -4.85 -3.20
C SER A 83 -5.05 -3.96 -4.09
N TYR A 84 -4.39 -3.24 -4.99
CA TYR A 84 -5.04 -2.31 -5.91
C TYR A 84 -4.27 -2.18 -7.23
N PRO A 85 -4.95 -1.83 -8.34
CA PRO A 85 -4.31 -1.61 -9.63
C PRO A 85 -3.51 -0.30 -9.66
N ILE A 86 -2.45 -0.25 -10.46
CA ILE A 86 -1.55 0.91 -10.58
C ILE A 86 -1.31 1.40 -12.01
N ALA A 87 -2.02 0.84 -12.98
CA ALA A 87 -1.96 1.21 -14.39
C ALA A 87 -3.34 1.26 -15.02
#